data_AF-A0A1M4SGZ3-F1
#
_entry.id   AF-A0A1M4SGZ3-F1
#
_cell.length_a   1.000
_cell.length_b   1.000
_cell.length_c   1.000
_cell.angle_alpha   90.00
_cell.angle_beta   90.00
_cell.angle_gamma   90.00
#
_symmetry.space_group_name_H-M   'P 1'
#
loop_
_entity.id
_entity.type
_entity.pdbx_description
1 polymer ?
#
loop_
_entity_poly.entity_id
_entity_poly.type
_entity_poly.pdbx_seq_one_letter_code
_entity_poly.pdbx_strand_id
1 'polypeptide(L)'
;MESQELREGDNLQPRKAKTGTRNPLGFFGEWNYNITTDQEAPLLYSRFAIYAFTVFCSVFFGGVLMFLNLRKLNNKHGQAVVAIYTILYGAIAYPVLMQFDMRISLLNIVNILGSIPFYSIFWGKYVGKATKYRTESVLIPSVIGSVILALTIILIFNM
;
A
#
# COMPACT_ATOMS: atom_id res chain seq x y z
N MET A 1 3.61 37.72 -41.78
CA MET A 1 3.22 37.67 -40.36
C MET A 1 2.98 36.22 -39.97
N GLU A 2 3.95 35.35 -40.27
CA GLU A 2 3.78 33.89 -40.29
C GLU A 2 4.96 33.22 -39.55
N SER A 3 5.39 33.87 -38.47
CA SER A 3 6.56 33.44 -37.68
C SER A 3 6.28 33.39 -36.18
N GLN A 4 5.02 33.58 -35.75
CA GLN A 4 4.63 33.51 -34.34
C GLN A 4 3.75 32.29 -33.99
N GLU A 5 3.08 31.63 -34.93
CA GLU A 5 2.26 30.44 -34.61
C GLU A 5 3.07 29.14 -34.45
N LEU A 6 4.34 29.09 -34.86
CA LEU A 6 5.17 27.89 -34.77
C LEU A 6 5.93 27.73 -33.43
N ARG A 7 5.70 28.60 -32.46
CA ARG A 7 6.42 28.59 -31.16
C ARG A 7 5.61 28.09 -29.97
N GLU A 8 4.34 27.74 -30.17
CA GLU A 8 3.47 27.28 -29.08
C GLU A 8 3.16 25.77 -29.11
N GLY A 9 3.76 25.02 -30.04
CA GLY A 9 3.61 23.57 -30.16
C GLY A 9 4.67 22.72 -29.43
N ASP A 10 5.73 23.32 -28.89
CA ASP A 10 6.93 22.61 -28.41
C ASP A 10 7.04 22.53 -26.87
N ASN A 11 5.90 22.50 -26.16
CA ASN A 11 5.92 22.32 -24.70
C ASN A 11 5.00 21.22 -24.17
N LEU A 12 4.50 20.35 -25.05
CA LEU A 12 3.92 19.07 -24.64
C LEU A 12 4.99 17.98 -24.73
N GLN A 13 6.04 18.11 -23.93
CA GLN A 13 6.88 16.95 -23.65
C GLN A 13 5.99 15.88 -23.01
N PRO A 14 5.85 14.67 -23.59
CA PRO A 14 5.23 13.57 -22.86
C PRO A 14 6.08 13.37 -21.61
N ARG A 15 5.49 13.62 -20.44
CA ARG A 15 6.10 13.45 -19.12
C ARG A 15 6.84 12.10 -19.14
N LYS A 16 8.18 12.16 -19.28
CA LYS A 16 9.02 10.99 -19.55
C LYS A 16 8.62 9.90 -18.57
N ALA A 17 8.07 8.80 -19.08
CA ALA A 17 7.86 7.61 -18.28
C ALA A 17 9.23 7.25 -17.70
N LYS A 18 9.40 7.41 -16.38
CA LYS A 18 10.62 7.00 -15.69
C LYS A 18 10.68 5.48 -15.82
N THR A 19 11.44 4.99 -16.80
CA THR A 19 11.77 3.58 -16.95
C THR A 19 12.71 3.23 -15.79
N GLY A 20 12.12 2.79 -14.67
CA GLY A 20 12.82 2.53 -13.43
C GLY A 20 13.95 1.52 -13.61
N THR A 21 15.17 1.96 -13.28
CA THR A 21 16.35 1.09 -13.19
C THR A 21 16.09 0.03 -12.13
N ARG A 22 16.10 -1.25 -12.54
CA ARG A 22 15.81 -2.39 -11.66
C ARG A 22 16.97 -2.60 -10.68
N ASN A 23 16.79 -2.17 -9.43
CA ASN A 23 17.71 -2.54 -8.35
C ASN A 23 17.46 -4.00 -7.91
N PRO A 24 18.47 -4.88 -7.93
CA PRO A 24 18.32 -6.31 -7.64
C PRO A 24 18.08 -6.62 -6.14
N LEU A 25 18.40 -5.69 -5.23
CA LEU A 25 18.04 -5.75 -3.81
C LEU A 25 16.72 -4.97 -3.56
N GLY A 26 15.63 -5.56 -4.02
CA GLY A 26 14.31 -4.94 -4.19
C GLY A 26 13.46 -4.67 -2.94
N PHE A 27 14.05 -4.47 -1.75
CA PHE A 27 13.29 -3.99 -0.57
C PHE A 27 13.17 -2.46 -0.56
N PHE A 28 14.26 -1.75 -0.90
CA PHE A 28 14.32 -0.29 -0.99
C PHE A 28 14.21 0.23 -2.43
N GLY A 29 13.60 -0.55 -3.33
CA GLY A 29 13.40 -0.15 -4.73
C GLY A 29 12.39 0.99 -4.89
N GLU A 30 12.33 1.59 -6.08
CA GLU A 30 11.40 2.67 -6.41
C GLU A 30 9.95 2.31 -6.05
N TRP A 31 9.45 2.85 -4.94
CA TRP A 31 8.09 2.60 -4.43
C TRP A 31 6.98 3.13 -5.35
N ASN A 32 7.36 3.98 -6.32
CA ASN A 32 6.49 4.68 -7.25
C ASN A 32 6.66 4.16 -8.69
N TYR A 33 6.66 2.84 -8.89
CA TYR A 33 6.69 2.26 -10.23
C TYR A 33 5.27 2.10 -10.79
N ASN A 34 5.15 2.23 -12.12
CA ASN A 34 3.92 2.10 -12.90
C ASN A 34 2.76 3.02 -12.48
N ILE A 35 3.03 4.12 -11.78
CA ILE A 35 2.01 5.15 -11.53
C ILE A 35 1.75 5.89 -12.84
N THR A 36 0.48 5.99 -13.24
CA THR A 36 0.05 6.69 -14.45
C THR A 36 -1.06 7.69 -14.14
N THR A 37 -1.19 8.70 -15.00
CA THR A 37 -2.31 9.66 -14.99
C THR A 37 -3.45 9.22 -15.90
N ASP A 38 -3.27 8.10 -16.61
CA ASP A 38 -4.29 7.50 -17.46
C ASP A 38 -5.58 7.22 -16.66
N GLN A 39 -6.71 7.70 -17.16
CA GLN A 39 -8.01 7.56 -16.51
C GLN A 39 -8.56 6.13 -16.64
N GLU A 40 -8.12 5.37 -17.64
CA GLU A 40 -8.52 3.97 -17.83
C GLU A 40 -7.77 3.01 -16.90
N ALA A 41 -6.67 3.46 -16.30
CA ALA A 41 -5.91 2.67 -15.35
C ALA A 41 -6.67 2.49 -14.02
N PRO A 42 -6.59 1.29 -13.40
CA PRO A 42 -7.27 1.04 -12.14
C PRO A 42 -6.76 1.99 -11.04
N LEU A 43 -7.68 2.46 -10.21
CA LEU A 43 -7.39 3.32 -9.07
C LEU A 43 -7.02 2.46 -7.85
N LEU A 44 -5.75 2.40 -7.47
CA LEU A 44 -5.25 1.53 -6.41
C LEU A 44 -4.46 2.32 -5.36
N TYR A 45 -4.48 1.85 -4.12
CA TYR A 45 -3.52 2.29 -3.09
C TYR A 45 -2.10 1.90 -3.51
N SER A 46 -1.14 2.81 -3.33
CA SER A 46 0.25 2.56 -3.70
C SER A 46 0.91 1.53 -2.79
N ARG A 47 2.00 0.90 -3.27
CA ARG A 47 2.81 0.02 -2.43
C ARG A 47 3.39 0.72 -1.21
N PHE A 48 3.78 1.98 -1.37
CA PHE A 48 4.25 2.79 -0.26
C PHE A 48 3.16 3.00 0.79
N ALA A 49 1.92 3.29 0.36
CA ALA A 49 0.79 3.43 1.26
C ALA A 49 0.53 2.15 2.07
N ILE A 50 0.48 1.01 1.39
CA ILE A 50 0.29 -0.30 2.06
C ILE A 50 1.42 -0.54 3.07
N TYR A 51 2.67 -0.28 2.70
CA TYR A 51 3.82 -0.42 3.59
C TYR A 51 3.74 0.51 4.81
N ALA A 52 3.48 1.79 4.59
CA ALA A 52 3.38 2.78 5.66
C ALA A 52 2.27 2.42 6.66
N PHE A 53 1.08 2.07 6.18
CA PHE A 53 -0.01 1.61 7.05
C PHE A 53 0.33 0.29 7.77
N THR A 54 1.10 -0.59 7.14
CA THR A 54 1.56 -1.82 7.78
C THR A 54 2.47 -1.53 8.96
N VAL A 55 3.47 -0.66 8.76
CA VAL A 55 4.50 -0.37 9.75
C VAL A 55 3.95 0.51 10.88
N PHE A 56 3.27 1.60 10.54
CA PHE A 56 2.80 2.57 11.54
C PHE A 56 1.51 2.16 12.24
N CYS A 57 0.64 1.40 11.58
CA CYS A 57 -0.60 0.93 12.19
C CYS A 57 -0.49 -0.55 12.55
N SER A 58 -0.55 -1.44 11.56
CA SER A 58 -0.33 -2.88 11.71
C SER A 58 -0.47 -3.62 10.38
N VAL A 59 -0.01 -4.87 10.34
CA VAL A 59 -0.26 -5.81 9.23
C VAL A 59 -1.74 -5.95 8.89
N PHE A 60 -2.63 -5.75 9.87
CA PHE A 60 -4.07 -5.71 9.62
C PHE A 60 -4.46 -4.58 8.67
N PHE A 61 -4.06 -3.35 8.95
CA PHE A 61 -4.36 -2.21 8.10
C PHE A 61 -3.72 -2.33 6.71
N GLY A 62 -2.46 -2.76 6.64
CA GLY A 62 -1.81 -3.06 5.36
C GLY A 62 -2.58 -4.09 4.53
N GLY A 63 -3.05 -5.15 5.19
CA GLY A 63 -3.88 -6.20 4.61
C GLY A 63 -5.20 -5.67 4.06
N VAL A 64 -5.89 -4.79 4.80
CA VAL A 64 -7.13 -4.14 4.34
C VAL A 64 -6.89 -3.34 3.06
N LEU A 65 -5.84 -2.51 3.01
CA LEU A 65 -5.53 -1.73 1.80
C LEU A 65 -5.23 -2.65 0.61
N MET A 66 -4.45 -3.71 0.83
CA MET A 66 -4.18 -4.70 -0.23
C MET A 66 -5.45 -5.43 -0.67
N PHE A 67 -6.30 -5.83 0.27
CA PHE A 67 -7.59 -6.47 -0.03
C PHE A 67 -8.47 -5.57 -0.90
N LEU A 68 -8.55 -4.27 -0.57
CA LEU A 68 -9.31 -3.30 -1.35
C LEU A 68 -8.74 -3.14 -2.77
N ASN A 69 -7.41 -3.12 -2.92
CA ASN A 69 -6.79 -3.13 -4.25
C ASN A 69 -7.22 -4.35 -5.06
N LEU A 70 -7.16 -5.55 -4.47
CA LEU A 70 -7.54 -6.79 -5.15
C LEU A 70 -9.04 -6.87 -5.44
N ARG A 71 -9.87 -6.23 -4.62
CA ARG A 71 -11.31 -6.07 -4.88
C ARG A 71 -11.55 -5.23 -6.12
N LYS A 72 -10.83 -4.12 -6.30
CA LYS A 72 -10.93 -3.26 -7.49
C LYS A 72 -10.43 -3.95 -8.77
N LEU A 73 -9.49 -4.88 -8.63
CA LEU A 73 -9.01 -5.72 -9.72
C LEU A 73 -9.88 -6.98 -9.95
N ASN A 74 -11.01 -7.12 -9.25
CA ASN A 74 -11.89 -8.29 -9.29
C ASN A 74 -11.17 -9.64 -8.98
N ASN A 75 -10.03 -9.61 -8.28
CA ASN A 75 -9.24 -10.78 -7.95
C ASN A 75 -9.73 -11.41 -6.64
N LYS A 76 -10.80 -12.21 -6.70
CA LYS A 76 -11.44 -12.84 -5.52
C LYS A 76 -10.52 -13.81 -4.78
N HIS A 77 -9.70 -14.57 -5.51
CA HIS A 77 -8.75 -15.50 -4.90
C HIS A 77 -7.67 -14.75 -4.12
N GLY A 78 -7.09 -13.69 -4.71
CA GLY A 78 -6.11 -12.85 -4.02
C GLY A 78 -6.67 -12.17 -2.78
N GLN A 79 -7.92 -11.70 -2.85
CA GLN A 79 -8.65 -11.16 -1.68
C GLN A 79 -8.71 -12.16 -0.53
N ALA A 80 -9.13 -13.40 -0.80
CA ALA A 80 -9.21 -14.44 0.23
C ALA A 80 -7.83 -14.77 0.83
N VAL A 81 -6.80 -14.89 0.00
CA VAL A 81 -5.43 -15.18 0.47
C VAL A 81 -4.91 -14.05 1.37
N VAL A 82 -5.11 -12.79 0.99
CA VAL A 82 -4.69 -11.64 1.80
C VAL A 82 -5.45 -11.59 3.11
N ALA A 83 -6.76 -11.79 3.11
CA ALA A 83 -7.57 -11.79 4.33
C ALA A 83 -7.12 -12.89 5.31
N ILE A 84 -6.91 -14.11 4.81
CA ILE A 84 -6.41 -15.23 5.61
C ILE A 84 -5.03 -14.93 6.18
N TYR A 85 -4.09 -14.46 5.34
CA TYR A 85 -2.75 -14.10 5.77
C TYR A 85 -2.79 -13.08 6.90
N THR A 86 -3.58 -12.02 6.73
CA THR A 86 -3.67 -10.93 7.68
C THR A 86 -4.22 -11.37 9.04
N ILE A 87 -5.25 -12.21 9.05
CA ILE A 87 -5.83 -12.76 10.28
C ILE A 87 -4.85 -13.72 10.96
N LEU A 88 -4.27 -14.67 10.20
CA LEU A 88 -3.30 -15.63 10.73
C LEU A 88 -2.05 -14.94 11.29
N TYR A 89 -1.56 -13.92 10.59
CA TYR A 89 -0.41 -13.14 11.05
C TYR A 89 -0.72 -12.50 12.40
N GLY A 90 -1.88 -11.83 12.54
CA GLY A 90 -2.29 -11.24 13.82
C GLY A 90 -2.42 -12.27 14.94
N ALA A 91 -3.06 -13.41 14.64
CA ALA A 91 -3.26 -14.51 15.59
C ALA A 91 -1.94 -15.13 16.10
N ILE A 92 -0.87 -15.11 15.29
CA ILE A 92 0.45 -15.62 15.67
C ILE A 92 1.31 -14.53 16.30
N ALA A 93 1.36 -13.35 15.70
CA ALA A 93 2.26 -12.27 16.11
C ALA A 93 1.89 -11.70 17.48
N TYR A 94 0.60 -11.57 17.79
CA TYR A 94 0.16 -11.00 19.06
C TYR A 94 0.57 -11.84 20.28
N PRO A 95 0.28 -13.16 20.36
CA PRO A 95 0.76 -14.00 21.46
C PRO A 95 2.29 -14.02 21.59
N VAL A 96 3.02 -14.01 20.47
CA VAL A 96 4.49 -13.94 20.48
C VAL A 96 4.94 -12.64 21.12
N LEU A 97 4.39 -11.49 20.71
CA LEU A 97 4.74 -10.18 21.27
C LEU A 97 4.39 -10.03 22.75
N MET A 98 3.33 -10.70 23.23
CA MET A 98 2.99 -10.71 24.66
C MET A 98 4.08 -11.36 25.51
N GLN A 99 4.83 -12.35 24.99
CA GLN A 99 5.96 -12.95 25.72
C GLN A 99 7.15 -11.99 25.88
N PHE A 100 7.17 -10.87 25.16
CA PHE A 100 8.24 -9.87 25.17
C PHE A 100 7.76 -8.48 25.63
N ASP A 101 6.73 -8.43 26.49
CA ASP A 101 6.16 -7.20 27.06
C ASP A 101 5.68 -6.18 26.02
N MET A 102 5.37 -6.61 24.79
CA MET A 102 4.86 -5.75 23.72
C MET A 102 5.71 -4.49 23.46
N ARG A 103 7.05 -4.59 23.58
CA ARG A 103 7.95 -3.46 23.34
C ARG A 103 7.69 -2.84 21.96
N ILE A 104 7.55 -1.52 21.91
CA ILE A 104 7.25 -0.77 20.67
C ILE A 104 8.30 -1.04 19.57
N SER A 105 9.58 -1.18 19.93
CA SER A 105 10.63 -1.53 18.97
C SER A 105 10.42 -2.91 18.33
N LEU A 106 10.04 -3.91 19.13
CA LEU A 106 9.72 -5.26 18.64
C LEU A 106 8.44 -5.27 17.80
N LEU A 107 7.41 -4.54 18.23
CA LEU A 107 6.17 -4.36 17.46
C LEU A 107 6.47 -3.84 16.04
N ASN A 108 7.29 -2.80 15.93
CA ASN A 108 7.67 -2.23 14.65
C ASN A 108 8.46 -3.23 13.79
N ILE A 109 9.41 -3.96 14.38
CA ILE A 109 10.18 -4.99 13.65
C ILE A 109 9.24 -6.08 13.12
N VAL A 110 8.34 -6.56 13.96
CA VAL A 110 7.32 -7.56 13.59
C VAL A 110 6.47 -7.01 12.44
N ASN A 111 5.91 -5.82 12.56
CA ASN A 111 5.13 -5.20 11.48
C ASN A 111 5.92 -5.04 10.16
N ILE A 112 7.19 -4.62 10.22
CA ILE A 112 8.07 -4.52 9.05
C ILE A 112 8.22 -5.90 8.38
N LEU A 113 8.46 -6.96 9.16
CA LEU A 113 8.54 -8.32 8.63
C LEU A 113 7.21 -8.78 8.03
N GLY A 114 6.08 -8.46 8.68
CA GLY A 114 4.74 -8.75 8.16
C GLY A 114 4.36 -7.96 6.91
N SER A 115 5.07 -6.86 6.62
CA SER A 115 4.87 -6.13 5.36
C SER A 115 5.43 -6.88 4.14
N ILE A 116 6.31 -7.86 4.36
CA ILE A 116 7.07 -8.51 3.29
C ILE A 116 6.20 -9.15 2.21
N PRO A 117 5.20 -9.98 2.57
CA PRO A 117 4.35 -10.64 1.59
C PRO A 117 3.53 -9.66 0.75
N PHE A 118 3.16 -8.49 1.28
CA PHE A 118 2.39 -7.50 0.53
C PHE A 118 3.15 -7.00 -0.70
N TYR A 119 4.41 -6.60 -0.54
CA TYR A 119 5.16 -6.00 -1.65
C TYR A 119 5.75 -7.03 -2.62
N SER A 120 6.14 -8.21 -2.11
CA SER A 120 6.88 -9.21 -2.88
C SER A 120 5.92 -10.18 -3.58
N ILE A 121 5.19 -10.94 -2.76
CA ILE A 121 4.39 -12.07 -3.20
C ILE A 121 3.04 -11.56 -3.72
N PHE A 122 2.27 -10.84 -2.90
CA PHE A 122 0.90 -10.50 -3.23
C PHE A 122 0.81 -9.46 -4.34
N TRP A 123 1.63 -8.42 -4.30
CA TRP A 123 1.66 -7.46 -5.40
C TRP A 123 2.13 -8.12 -6.69
N GLY A 124 3.23 -8.88 -6.64
CA GLY A 124 3.78 -9.54 -7.82
C GLY A 124 2.79 -10.53 -8.46
N LYS A 125 2.10 -11.32 -7.64
CA LYS A 125 1.21 -12.40 -8.06
C LYS A 125 -0.20 -11.94 -8.44
N TYR A 126 -0.79 -11.01 -7.67
CA TYR A 126 -2.21 -10.68 -7.79
C TYR A 126 -2.49 -9.31 -8.41
N VAL A 127 -1.57 -8.35 -8.27
CA VAL A 127 -1.68 -7.04 -8.92
C VAL A 127 -0.95 -7.04 -10.27
N GLY A 128 0.25 -7.64 -10.31
CA GLY A 128 1.12 -7.68 -11.47
C GLY A 128 2.20 -6.59 -11.43
N LYS A 129 3.44 -6.98 -11.77
CA LYS A 129 4.61 -6.09 -11.73
C LYS A 129 4.62 -5.05 -12.85
N ALA A 130 3.88 -5.27 -13.93
CA ALA A 130 3.78 -4.37 -15.08
C ALA A 130 2.47 -3.55 -15.09
N THR A 131 1.58 -3.79 -14.13
CA THR A 131 0.27 -3.15 -14.06
C THR A 131 0.44 -1.67 -13.77
N LYS A 132 -0.03 -0.83 -14.71
CA LYS A 132 -0.13 0.61 -14.51
C LYS A 132 -1.37 0.92 -13.68
N TYR A 133 -1.24 1.83 -12.72
CA TYR A 133 -2.34 2.21 -11.84
C TYR A 133 -2.30 3.70 -11.51
N ARG A 134 -3.47 4.26 -11.23
CA ARG A 134 -3.58 5.60 -10.66
C ARG A 134 -3.59 5.47 -9.14
N THR A 135 -2.88 6.36 -8.45
CA THR A 135 -2.81 6.32 -6.98
C THR A 135 -4.10 6.83 -6.35
N GLU A 136 -4.64 6.04 -5.44
CA GLU A 136 -5.77 6.44 -4.60
C GLU A 136 -5.32 7.19 -3.34
N SER A 137 -6.15 8.15 -2.91
CA SER A 137 -5.90 8.89 -1.67
C SER A 137 -6.08 7.99 -0.45
N VAL A 138 -5.09 8.00 0.44
CA VAL A 138 -5.10 7.27 1.72
C VAL A 138 -5.83 7.98 2.84
N LEU A 139 -6.33 9.20 2.59
CA LEU A 139 -6.98 10.02 3.61
C LEU A 139 -8.24 9.34 4.15
N ILE A 140 -9.06 8.74 3.29
CA ILE A 140 -10.31 8.08 3.70
C ILE A 140 -10.01 6.92 4.66
N PRO A 141 -9.14 5.93 4.30
CA PRO A 141 -8.72 4.90 5.25
C PRO A 141 -8.14 5.44 6.56
N SER A 142 -7.33 6.51 6.49
CA SER A 142 -6.68 7.10 7.66
C SER A 142 -7.69 7.68 8.65
N VAL A 143 -8.67 8.45 8.14
CA VAL A 143 -9.73 9.06 8.96
C VAL A 143 -10.57 7.98 9.63
N ILE A 144 -10.98 6.95 8.87
CA ILE A 144 -11.77 5.84 9.42
C ILE A 144 -10.99 5.13 10.54
N GLY A 145 -9.70 4.83 10.31
CA GLY A 145 -8.83 4.21 11.32
C GLY A 145 -8.69 5.07 12.58
N SER A 146 -8.53 6.39 12.41
CA SER A 146 -8.42 7.34 13.52
C SER A 146 -9.70 7.42 14.36
N VAL A 147 -10.88 7.41 13.72
CA VAL A 147 -12.17 7.40 14.43
C VAL A 147 -12.35 6.11 15.25
N ILE A 148 -12.03 4.95 14.67
CA ILE A 148 -12.12 3.66 15.39
C ILE A 148 -11.18 3.66 16.61
N LEU A 149 -9.95 4.15 16.43
CA LEU A 149 -8.98 4.25 17.52
C LEU A 149 -9.49 5.19 18.63
N ALA A 150 -9.99 6.37 18.27
CA ALA A 150 -10.52 7.34 19.23
C ALA A 150 -11.69 6.75 20.04
N LEU A 151 -12.64 6.08 19.38
CA LEU A 151 -13.76 5.40 20.04
C LEU A 151 -13.29 4.30 20.99
N THR A 152 -12.27 3.54 20.59
CA THR A 152 -11.72 2.45 21.41
C THR A 152 -11.05 3.00 22.68
N ILE A 153 -10.29 4.10 22.54
CA ILE A 153 -9.68 4.80 23.66
C ILE A 153 -10.76 5.30 24.63
N ILE A 154 -11.78 6.01 24.12
CA ILE A 154 -12.89 6.51 24.95
C ILE A 154 -13.53 5.36 25.71
N LEU A 155 -13.85 4.25 25.05
CA LEU A 155 -14.48 3.09 25.69
C LEU A 155 -13.61 2.47 26.80
N ILE A 156 -12.29 2.38 26.61
CA ILE A 156 -11.37 1.84 27.62
C ILE A 156 -11.26 2.78 28.83
N PHE A 157 -11.28 4.10 28.64
CA PHE A 157 -11.18 5.07 29.75
C PHE A 157 -12.51 5.35 30.47
N ASN A 158 -13.64 5.08 29.81
CA ASN A 158 -14.98 5.19 30.41
C ASN A 158 -15.48 3.88 31.04
N MET A 159 -14.72 2.79 30.95
CA MET A 159 -14.92 1.54 31.69
C MET A 159 -14.19 1.58 33.02
#